data_AF-A0A531MG20-F1
#
_entry.id   AF-A0A531MG20-F1
#
_cell.length_a   1.000
_cell.length_b   1.000
_cell.length_c   1.000
_cell.angle_alpha   90.00
_cell.angle_beta   90.00
_cell.angle_gamma   90.00
#
_symmetry.space_group_name_H-M   'P 1'
#
loop_
_entity.id
_entity.type
_entity.pdbx_description
1 polymer ?
#
loop_
_entity_poly.entity_id
_entity_poly.type
_entity_poly.pdbx_seq_one_letter_code
_entity_poly.pdbx_strand_id
1 'polypeptide(L)'
;DLTTEVVGEFPELQGAMGRKYALLQGDHKSVARAIEEHYKPQGPSDRVPNDPISIAIALADKLDMLVGFWSIDEKPTGSKDPYALRRAALGVIRVLIENGSSLRLTKILQEQWMNWSHTRSAAEFARPLETIASAKKAGFDVGDPQDEKSVITTIAAQMFDKNSIEQDLDLHMGVIVPDLLSFFHDRLKVYLRDQGARHDLIDAVITPRSDDLLQIVRRVEALGSFLDTEDGKNLLAGT
;
A
#
# COMPACT_ATOMS: atom_id res chain seq x y z
N ASP A 1 4.18 19.38 6.46
CA ASP A 1 3.76 20.08 5.23
C ASP A 1 2.32 20.58 5.36
N LEU A 2 1.34 19.68 5.52
CA LEU A 2 -0.06 20.04 5.82
C LEU A 2 -0.25 20.88 7.10
N THR A 3 0.66 20.73 8.08
CA THR A 3 0.69 21.49 9.34
C THR A 3 1.06 22.96 9.18
N THR A 4 1.45 23.40 7.97
CA THR A 4 1.92 24.76 7.72
C THR A 4 0.82 25.69 7.23
N GLU A 5 -0.41 25.18 7.03
CA GLU A 5 -1.61 25.84 6.49
C GLU A 5 -1.46 26.41 5.06
N VAL A 6 -0.23 26.70 4.61
CA VAL A 6 0.13 27.20 3.27
C VAL A 6 -0.33 26.28 2.15
N VAL A 7 -0.32 24.96 2.37
CA VAL A 7 -0.77 23.96 1.36
C VAL A 7 -2.28 24.03 1.14
N GLY A 8 -3.06 24.50 2.12
CA GLY A 8 -4.49 24.73 1.95
C GLY A 8 -4.81 25.88 1.00
N GLU A 9 -3.95 26.91 0.98
CA GLU A 9 -4.06 28.06 0.07
C GLU A 9 -3.42 27.79 -1.30
N PHE A 10 -2.32 27.03 -1.34
CA PHE A 10 -1.55 26.73 -2.55
C PHE A 10 -1.24 25.22 -2.65
N PRO A 11 -2.15 24.42 -3.23
CA PRO A 11 -1.95 22.97 -3.38
C PRO A 11 -0.68 22.58 -4.15
N GLU A 12 -0.22 23.45 -5.06
CA GLU A 12 1.02 23.28 -5.82
C GLU A 12 2.29 23.28 -4.97
N LEU A 13 2.21 23.77 -3.73
CA LEU A 13 3.33 23.81 -2.79
C LEU A 13 3.47 22.53 -1.95
N GLN A 14 2.60 21.55 -2.15
CA GLN A 14 2.65 20.27 -1.45
C GLN A 14 4.02 19.58 -1.66
N GLY A 15 4.67 19.20 -0.57
CA GLY A 15 6.01 18.63 -0.49
C GLY A 15 7.13 19.68 -0.58
N ALA A 16 6.98 20.70 -1.41
CA ALA A 16 8.02 21.71 -1.65
C ALA A 16 8.33 22.55 -0.40
N MET A 17 7.30 22.93 0.35
CA MET A 17 7.46 23.69 1.60
C MET A 17 8.11 22.84 2.69
N GLY A 18 7.65 21.59 2.86
CA GLY A 18 8.29 20.62 3.76
C GLY A 18 9.79 20.47 3.48
N ARG A 19 10.20 20.31 2.23
CA ARG A 19 11.62 20.27 1.86
C ARG A 19 12.35 21.56 2.22
N LYS A 20 11.74 22.72 1.97
CA LYS A 20 12.35 24.01 2.29
C LYS A 20 12.61 24.14 3.79
N TYR A 21 11.65 23.75 4.63
CA TYR A 21 11.81 23.75 6.08
C TYR A 21 12.90 22.80 6.56
N ALA A 22 12.91 21.56 6.08
CA ALA A 22 13.94 20.57 6.41
C ALA A 22 15.35 21.11 6.09
N LEU A 23 15.54 21.71 4.91
CA LEU A 23 16.82 22.33 4.55
C LEU A 23 17.21 23.50 5.46
N LEU A 24 16.25 24.32 5.88
CA LEU A 24 16.50 25.44 6.81
C LEU A 24 16.83 24.96 8.22
N GLN A 25 16.29 23.81 8.63
CA GLN A 25 16.57 23.15 9.92
C GLN A 25 17.91 22.40 9.92
N GLY A 26 18.60 22.34 8.78
CA GLY A 26 19.90 21.67 8.66
C GLY A 26 19.81 20.18 8.38
N ASP A 27 18.63 19.66 8.00
CA ASP A 27 18.48 18.25 7.65
C ASP A 27 19.31 17.87 6.42
N HIS A 28 19.65 16.58 6.34
CA HIS A 28 20.38 16.04 5.21
C HIS A 28 19.60 16.22 3.90
N LYS A 29 20.30 16.58 2.81
CA LYS A 29 19.67 16.90 1.51
C LYS A 29 18.78 15.79 0.97
N SER A 30 19.14 14.51 1.16
CA SER A 30 18.32 13.38 0.74
C SER A 30 17.04 13.23 1.57
N VAL A 31 17.08 13.55 2.86
CA VAL A 31 15.88 13.56 3.72
C VAL A 31 14.95 14.68 3.28
N ALA A 32 15.48 15.89 3.10
CA ALA A 32 14.70 17.02 2.62
C ALA A 32 14.10 16.75 1.23
N ARG A 33 14.85 16.09 0.33
CA ARG A 33 14.33 15.65 -0.98
C ARG A 33 13.19 14.64 -0.81
N ALA A 34 13.33 13.64 0.04
CA ALA A 34 12.31 12.63 0.25
C ALA A 34 11.01 13.23 0.84
N ILE A 35 11.11 14.28 1.66
CA ILE A 35 9.95 15.04 2.15
C ILE A 35 9.16 15.69 1.00
N GLU A 36 9.80 16.13 -0.07
CA GLU A 36 9.09 16.62 -1.27
C GLU A 36 8.60 15.47 -2.16
N GLU A 37 9.44 14.47 -2.34
CA GLU A 37 9.26 13.44 -3.36
C GLU A 37 8.39 12.26 -2.94
N HIS A 38 8.06 12.07 -1.66
CA HIS A 38 7.23 10.93 -1.24
C HIS A 38 5.83 10.96 -1.86
N TYR A 39 5.32 12.15 -2.18
CA TYR A 39 4.09 12.33 -2.94
C TYR A 39 4.21 11.84 -4.39
N LYS A 40 5.42 11.75 -4.96
CA LYS A 40 5.63 11.46 -6.38
C LYS A 40 5.59 9.95 -6.70
N PRO A 41 5.17 9.57 -7.92
CA PRO A 41 4.47 10.40 -8.91
C PRO A 41 2.99 10.61 -8.52
N GLN A 42 2.44 11.78 -8.85
CA GLN A 42 1.02 12.12 -8.63
C GLN A 42 0.10 11.71 -9.80
N GLY A 43 0.69 11.40 -10.96
CA GLY A 43 -0.05 11.01 -12.15
C GLY A 43 0.84 10.40 -13.24
N PRO A 44 0.27 10.07 -14.41
CA PRO A 44 0.98 9.37 -15.49
C PRO A 44 2.19 10.13 -16.04
N SER A 45 2.13 11.46 -16.08
CA SER A 45 3.19 12.32 -16.65
C SER A 45 4.12 12.92 -15.59
N ASP A 46 3.88 12.66 -14.31
CA ASP A 46 4.71 13.20 -13.23
C ASP A 46 6.04 12.45 -13.12
N ARG A 47 7.06 13.08 -12.55
CA ARG A 47 8.37 12.43 -12.39
C ARG A 47 8.30 11.32 -11.34
N VAL A 48 9.06 10.25 -11.57
CA VAL A 48 9.30 9.20 -10.57
C VAL A 48 10.51 9.57 -9.72
N PRO A 49 10.45 9.42 -8.38
CA PRO A 49 11.63 9.60 -7.53
C PRO A 49 12.73 8.59 -7.89
N ASN A 50 13.98 9.05 -7.90
CA ASN A 50 15.16 8.24 -8.21
C ASN A 50 16.20 8.19 -7.07
N ASP A 51 16.03 9.01 -6.03
CA ASP A 51 16.83 8.93 -4.81
C ASP A 51 16.36 7.74 -3.96
N PRO A 52 17.25 6.86 -3.46
CA PRO A 52 16.85 5.67 -2.72
C PRO A 52 15.94 5.95 -1.51
N ILE A 53 16.15 7.07 -0.81
CA ILE A 53 15.33 7.44 0.34
C ILE A 53 13.95 7.88 -0.14
N SER A 54 13.90 8.70 -1.19
CA SER A 54 12.63 9.11 -1.80
C SER A 54 11.84 7.92 -2.34
N ILE A 55 12.50 6.96 -2.99
CA ILE A 55 11.86 5.73 -3.47
C ILE A 55 11.23 4.97 -2.30
N ALA A 56 12.00 4.72 -1.24
CA ALA A 56 11.54 3.98 -0.08
C ALA A 56 10.32 4.64 0.58
N ILE A 57 10.38 5.95 0.82
CA ILE A 57 9.28 6.67 1.47
C ILE A 57 8.06 6.78 0.53
N ALA A 58 8.26 7.04 -0.76
CA ALA A 58 7.16 7.12 -1.73
C ALA A 58 6.40 5.78 -1.87
N LEU A 59 7.12 4.65 -1.83
CA LEU A 59 6.52 3.32 -1.81
C LEU A 59 5.79 3.07 -0.49
N ALA A 60 6.43 3.37 0.65
CA ALA A 60 5.85 3.15 1.97
C ALA A 60 4.53 3.92 2.13
N ASP A 61 4.51 5.21 1.80
CA ASP A 61 3.32 6.07 1.90
C ASP A 61 2.15 5.56 1.05
N LYS A 62 2.41 5.18 -0.21
CA LYS A 62 1.36 4.68 -1.12
C LYS A 62 0.86 3.29 -0.72
N LEU A 63 1.76 2.40 -0.29
CA LEU A 63 1.38 1.05 0.14
C LEU A 63 0.61 1.09 1.45
N ASP A 64 1.03 1.92 2.41
CA ASP A 64 0.31 2.14 3.67
C ASP A 64 -1.12 2.65 3.40
N MET A 65 -1.24 3.68 2.56
CA MET A 65 -2.55 4.20 2.15
C MET A 65 -3.43 3.11 1.51
N LEU A 66 -2.90 2.37 0.53
CA LEU A 66 -3.66 1.31 -0.14
C LEU A 66 -4.11 0.22 0.85
N VAL A 67 -3.22 -0.24 1.72
CA VAL A 67 -3.56 -1.25 2.74
C VAL A 67 -4.59 -0.70 3.71
N GLY A 68 -4.44 0.53 4.19
CA GLY A 68 -5.37 1.17 5.11
C GLY A 68 -6.79 1.28 4.53
N PHE A 69 -6.92 1.76 3.29
CA PHE A 69 -8.23 1.88 2.61
C PHE A 69 -8.86 0.51 2.31
N TRP A 70 -8.06 -0.49 1.93
CA TRP A 70 -8.55 -1.87 1.78
C TRP A 70 -9.04 -2.46 3.11
N SER A 71 -8.36 -2.13 4.21
CA SER A 71 -8.68 -2.66 5.55
C SER A 71 -9.96 -2.09 6.14
N ILE A 72 -10.47 -0.98 5.61
CA ILE A 72 -11.76 -0.38 6.00
C ILE A 72 -12.83 -0.51 4.90
N ASP A 73 -12.57 -1.32 3.88
CA ASP A 73 -13.46 -1.56 2.72
C ASP A 73 -13.82 -0.30 1.89
N GLU A 74 -12.96 0.72 1.90
CA GLU A 74 -13.12 1.97 1.14
C GLU A 74 -12.37 1.88 -0.20
N LYS A 75 -12.72 0.87 -1.00
CA LYS A 75 -12.07 0.56 -2.28
C LYS A 75 -12.66 1.39 -3.43
N PRO A 76 -11.91 1.62 -4.54
CA PRO A 76 -12.45 2.30 -5.71
C PRO A 76 -13.60 1.50 -6.32
N THR A 77 -14.68 2.17 -6.71
CA THR A 77 -15.82 1.55 -7.42
C THR A 77 -15.80 1.94 -8.89
N GLY A 78 -16.55 1.23 -9.75
CA GLY A 78 -16.49 1.31 -11.22
C GLY A 78 -16.10 2.68 -11.79
N SER A 79 -16.83 3.75 -11.46
CA SER A 79 -16.53 5.12 -11.92
C SER A 79 -15.92 6.05 -10.86
N LYS A 80 -15.90 5.67 -9.57
CA LYS A 80 -15.46 6.55 -8.48
C LYS A 80 -14.13 6.10 -7.87
N ASP A 81 -13.29 7.07 -7.59
CA ASP A 81 -12.03 6.90 -6.86
C ASP A 81 -11.79 8.13 -5.98
N PRO A 82 -12.56 8.31 -4.90
CA PRO A 82 -12.55 9.53 -4.10
C PRO A 82 -11.18 9.78 -3.44
N TYR A 83 -10.42 8.73 -3.15
CA TYR A 83 -9.13 8.78 -2.47
C TYR A 83 -7.93 8.56 -3.41
N ALA A 84 -8.16 8.58 -4.73
CA ALA A 84 -7.11 8.46 -5.75
C ALA A 84 -6.29 7.15 -5.67
N LEU A 85 -6.87 6.05 -5.22
CA LEU A 85 -6.18 4.77 -5.00
C LEU A 85 -5.69 4.16 -6.32
N ARG A 86 -6.39 4.39 -7.45
CA ARG A 86 -5.89 3.98 -8.77
C ARG A 86 -4.62 4.73 -9.14
N ARG A 87 -4.54 6.03 -8.81
CA ARG A 87 -3.34 6.85 -9.03
C ARG A 87 -2.21 6.43 -8.11
N ALA A 88 -2.50 6.11 -6.85
CA ALA A 88 -1.52 5.62 -5.90
C ALA A 88 -0.90 4.28 -6.35
N ALA A 89 -1.73 3.31 -6.76
CA ALA A 89 -1.27 2.04 -7.27
C ALA A 89 -0.45 2.19 -8.57
N LEU A 90 -0.87 3.07 -9.49
CA LEU A 90 -0.06 3.42 -10.65
C LEU A 90 1.29 4.02 -10.24
N GLY A 91 1.31 4.85 -9.19
CA GLY A 91 2.55 5.42 -8.67
C GLY A 91 3.52 4.36 -8.14
N VAL A 92 3.03 3.36 -7.39
CA VAL A 92 3.84 2.21 -6.96
C VAL A 92 4.38 1.43 -8.16
N ILE A 93 3.52 1.12 -9.14
CA ILE A 93 3.90 0.41 -10.37
C ILE A 93 5.05 1.14 -11.07
N ARG A 94 4.90 2.45 -11.32
CA ARG A 94 5.90 3.27 -11.98
C ARG A 94 7.20 3.36 -11.19
N VAL A 95 7.13 3.56 -9.87
CA VAL A 95 8.32 3.61 -9.01
C VAL A 95 9.11 2.31 -9.07
N LEU A 96 8.45 1.15 -9.06
CA LEU A 96 9.14 -0.13 -9.14
C LEU A 96 9.74 -0.40 -10.52
N ILE A 97 8.99 -0.14 -11.59
CA ILE A 97 9.41 -0.44 -12.95
C ILE A 97 10.51 0.51 -13.42
N GLU A 98 10.30 1.83 -13.31
CA GLU A 98 11.22 2.85 -13.84
C GLU A 98 12.56 2.87 -13.09
N ASN A 99 12.58 2.46 -11.81
CA ASN A 99 13.83 2.30 -11.05
C ASN A 99 14.42 0.88 -11.12
N GLY A 100 13.77 -0.07 -11.80
CA GLY A 100 14.24 -1.46 -11.86
C GLY A 100 14.26 -2.17 -10.51
N SER A 101 13.36 -1.78 -9.60
CA SER A 101 13.25 -2.32 -8.25
C SER A 101 12.33 -3.55 -8.20
N SER A 102 12.89 -4.70 -7.83
CA SER A 102 12.14 -5.94 -7.61
C SER A 102 11.62 -5.97 -6.17
N LEU A 103 10.32 -6.21 -6.01
CA LEU A 103 9.66 -6.25 -4.72
C LEU A 103 8.55 -7.32 -4.72
N ARG A 104 8.53 -8.14 -3.66
CA ARG A 104 7.46 -9.12 -3.40
C ARG A 104 6.31 -8.42 -2.67
N LEU A 105 5.29 -7.98 -3.40
CA LEU A 105 4.23 -7.15 -2.84
C LEU A 105 3.47 -7.85 -1.72
N THR A 106 3.13 -9.12 -1.89
CA THR A 106 2.36 -9.92 -0.93
C THR A 106 3.00 -9.85 0.46
N LYS A 107 4.33 -10.01 0.54
CA LYS A 107 5.04 -9.92 1.82
C LYS A 107 4.89 -8.53 2.46
N ILE A 108 5.09 -7.47 1.68
CA ILE A 108 5.00 -6.09 2.19
C ILE A 108 3.56 -5.74 2.58
N LEU A 109 2.57 -6.15 1.79
CA LEU A 109 1.16 -5.93 2.07
C LEU A 109 0.73 -6.66 3.36
N GLN A 110 1.21 -7.89 3.57
CA GLN A 110 0.98 -8.63 4.82
C GLN A 110 1.60 -7.92 6.03
N GLU A 111 2.87 -7.49 5.92
CA GLU A 111 3.55 -6.77 7.00
C GLU A 111 2.85 -5.46 7.35
N GLN A 112 2.45 -4.67 6.34
CA GLN A 112 1.72 -3.42 6.56
C GLN A 112 0.34 -3.65 7.17
N TRP A 113 -0.37 -4.68 6.70
CA TRP A 113 -1.67 -5.01 7.25
C TRP A 113 -1.59 -5.45 8.71
N MET A 114 -0.58 -6.24 9.08
CA MET A 114 -0.31 -6.61 10.47
C MET A 114 -0.02 -5.37 11.33
N ASN A 115 0.80 -4.44 10.85
CA ASN A 115 1.07 -3.19 11.57
C ASN A 115 -0.20 -2.37 11.78
N TRP A 116 -1.03 -2.27 10.73
CA TRP A 116 -2.30 -1.57 10.78
C TRP A 116 -3.27 -2.22 11.78
N SER A 117 -3.41 -3.55 11.76
CA SER A 117 -4.33 -4.29 12.63
C SER A 117 -3.91 -4.18 14.11
N HIS A 118 -2.61 -4.25 14.40
CA HIS A 118 -2.08 -4.01 15.73
C HIS A 118 -2.33 -2.59 16.22
N THR A 119 -2.12 -1.59 15.36
CA THR A 119 -2.35 -0.17 15.71
C THR A 119 -3.83 0.09 15.97
N ARG A 120 -4.72 -0.47 15.14
CA ARG A 120 -6.16 -0.36 15.31
C ARG A 120 -6.64 -1.03 16.59
N SER A 121 -6.18 -2.25 16.84
CA SER A 121 -6.50 -3.00 18.05
C SER A 121 -6.06 -2.22 19.28
N ALA A 122 -4.82 -1.72 19.29
CA ALA A 122 -4.32 -0.86 20.36
C ALA A 122 -5.14 0.44 20.54
N ALA A 123 -5.60 1.08 19.45
CA ALA A 123 -6.43 2.28 19.52
C ALA A 123 -7.86 2.00 20.03
N GLU A 124 -8.44 0.84 19.69
CA GLU A 124 -9.71 0.36 20.25
C GLU A 124 -9.57 0.04 21.74
N PHE A 125 -8.43 -0.53 22.15
CA PHE A 125 -8.09 -0.77 23.57
C PHE A 125 -7.71 0.52 24.34
N ALA A 126 -7.17 1.54 23.67
CA ALA A 126 -6.77 2.84 24.21
C ALA A 126 -7.95 3.82 24.43
N ARG A 127 -9.20 3.32 24.38
CA ARG A 127 -10.38 3.97 24.96
C ARG A 127 -10.66 3.65 26.46
N PRO A 128 -9.72 3.34 27.40
CA PRO A 128 -10.05 2.81 28.72
C PRO A 128 -11.00 3.69 29.55
N LEU A 129 -10.93 5.02 29.43
CA LEU A 129 -11.71 5.91 30.29
C LEU A 129 -13.23 5.86 30.03
N GLU A 130 -13.66 5.64 28.79
CA GLU A 130 -15.08 5.39 28.47
C GLU A 130 -15.46 3.91 28.64
N THR A 131 -14.46 3.03 28.57
CA THR A 131 -14.63 1.58 28.54
C THR A 131 -14.75 0.97 29.93
N ILE A 132 -14.10 1.48 30.98
CA ILE A 132 -14.23 0.92 32.34
C ILE A 132 -15.69 0.95 32.82
N ALA A 133 -16.36 2.10 32.68
CA ALA A 133 -17.76 2.25 33.12
C ALA A 133 -18.71 1.40 32.26
N SER A 134 -18.46 1.34 30.94
CA SER A 134 -19.29 0.59 29.99
C SER A 134 -19.07 -0.92 30.09
N ALA A 135 -17.82 -1.38 30.26
CA ALA A 135 -17.44 -2.78 30.45
C ALA A 135 -17.97 -3.32 31.78
N LYS A 136 -17.86 -2.55 32.86
CA LYS A 136 -18.48 -2.89 34.15
C LYS A 136 -20.00 -2.98 34.05
N LYS A 137 -20.64 -2.08 33.29
CA LYS A 137 -22.09 -2.11 33.03
C LYS A 137 -22.52 -3.30 32.15
N ALA A 138 -21.65 -3.74 31.25
CA ALA A 138 -21.85 -4.93 30.41
C ALA A 138 -21.44 -6.25 31.09
N GLY A 139 -20.95 -6.21 32.34
CA GLY A 139 -20.63 -7.40 33.14
C GLY A 139 -19.23 -7.97 32.95
N PHE A 140 -18.32 -7.25 32.27
CA PHE A 140 -16.91 -7.62 32.15
C PHE A 140 -16.17 -7.35 33.47
N ASP A 141 -15.27 -8.25 33.85
CA ASP A 141 -14.34 -8.01 34.96
C ASP A 141 -13.23 -7.07 34.47
N VAL A 142 -13.03 -5.96 35.19
CA VAL A 142 -12.11 -4.89 34.82
C VAL A 142 -10.80 -4.95 35.61
N GLY A 143 -10.57 -5.99 36.44
CA GLY A 143 -9.36 -6.11 37.25
C GLY A 143 -9.25 -4.97 38.29
N ASP A 144 -8.03 -4.51 38.58
CA ASP A 144 -7.81 -3.36 39.46
C ASP A 144 -8.11 -2.05 38.71
N PRO A 145 -9.20 -1.32 39.04
CA PRO A 145 -9.57 -0.10 38.33
C PRO A 145 -8.59 1.06 38.54
N GLN A 146 -7.68 0.97 39.52
CA GLN A 146 -6.64 1.98 39.75
C GLN A 146 -5.36 1.71 38.94
N ASP A 147 -5.23 0.53 38.32
CA ASP A 147 -4.10 0.18 37.44
C ASP A 147 -4.59 0.08 35.98
N GLU A 148 -4.33 1.13 35.21
CA GLU A 148 -4.72 1.24 33.80
C GLU A 148 -4.22 0.05 32.95
N LYS A 149 -3.01 -0.47 33.23
CA LYS A 149 -2.48 -1.64 32.51
C LYS A 149 -3.22 -2.92 32.89
N SER A 150 -3.57 -3.08 34.16
CA SER A 150 -4.39 -4.20 34.62
C SER A 150 -5.76 -4.18 33.95
N VAL A 151 -6.43 -3.02 33.92
CA VAL A 151 -7.74 -2.87 33.28
C VAL A 151 -7.69 -3.27 31.80
N ILE A 152 -6.74 -2.70 31.05
CA ILE A 152 -6.59 -2.98 29.62
C ILE A 152 -6.34 -4.46 29.39
N THR A 153 -5.44 -5.06 30.16
CA THR A 153 -5.05 -6.47 29.99
C THR A 153 -6.22 -7.42 30.29
N THR A 154 -6.97 -7.15 31.36
CA THR A 154 -8.09 -7.98 31.80
C THR A 154 -9.29 -7.88 30.84
N ILE A 155 -9.63 -6.66 30.39
CA ILE A 155 -10.70 -6.46 29.40
C ILE A 155 -10.29 -7.07 28.06
N ALA A 156 -9.06 -6.87 27.60
CA ALA A 156 -8.57 -7.44 26.35
C ALA A 156 -8.62 -8.98 26.35
N ALA A 157 -8.21 -9.63 27.45
CA ALA A 157 -8.28 -11.08 27.59
C ALA A 157 -9.71 -11.64 27.59
N GLN A 158 -10.71 -10.85 27.98
CA GLN A 158 -12.13 -11.27 28.02
C GLN A 158 -12.89 -10.95 26.74
N MET A 159 -12.59 -9.82 26.11
CA MET A 159 -13.22 -9.42 24.85
C MET A 159 -12.69 -10.23 23.67
N PHE A 160 -11.48 -10.78 23.81
CA PHE A 160 -10.82 -11.42 22.71
C PHE A 160 -10.20 -12.75 23.14
N ASP A 161 -10.86 -13.86 22.75
CA ASP A 161 -10.19 -15.15 22.70
C ASP A 161 -9.06 -15.07 21.67
N LYS A 162 -7.83 -15.32 22.12
CA LYS A 162 -6.62 -15.19 21.31
C LYS A 162 -6.70 -16.03 20.02
N ASN A 163 -7.33 -17.20 20.09
CA ASN A 163 -7.52 -18.07 18.92
C ASN A 163 -8.55 -17.49 17.93
N SER A 164 -9.60 -16.86 18.43
CA SER A 164 -10.63 -16.19 17.63
C SER A 164 -10.07 -14.96 16.91
N ILE A 165 -9.20 -14.18 17.57
CA ILE A 165 -8.48 -13.06 16.94
C ILE A 165 -7.53 -13.55 15.85
N GLU A 166 -6.70 -14.55 16.15
CA GLU A 166 -5.73 -15.10 15.20
C GLU A 166 -6.45 -15.65 13.95
N GLN A 167 -7.60 -16.30 14.13
CA GLN A 167 -8.41 -16.83 13.03
C GLN A 167 -9.12 -15.74 12.21
N ASP A 168 -9.70 -14.72 12.85
CA ASP A 168 -10.30 -13.58 12.15
C ASP A 168 -9.25 -12.74 11.42
N LEU A 169 -8.08 -12.55 12.02
CA LEU A 169 -6.95 -11.86 11.40
C LEU A 169 -6.47 -12.61 10.15
N ASP A 170 -6.25 -13.92 10.25
CA ASP A 170 -5.83 -14.75 9.12
C ASP A 170 -6.87 -14.74 8.00
N LEU A 171 -8.16 -14.77 8.34
CA LEU A 171 -9.24 -14.70 7.36
C LEU A 171 -9.25 -13.34 6.63
N HIS A 172 -9.14 -12.23 7.36
CA HIS A 172 -9.13 -10.89 6.76
C HIS A 172 -7.88 -10.67 5.89
N MET A 173 -6.71 -11.07 6.37
CA MET A 173 -5.46 -11.02 5.59
C MET A 173 -5.56 -11.88 4.33
N GLY A 174 -6.15 -13.07 4.44
CA GLY A 174 -6.39 -14.00 3.34
C GLY A 174 -7.36 -13.47 2.28
N VAL A 175 -8.10 -12.40 2.56
CA VAL A 175 -8.98 -11.72 1.59
C VAL A 175 -8.36 -10.42 1.09
N ILE A 176 -7.85 -9.57 1.99
CA ILE A 176 -7.35 -8.24 1.67
C ILE A 176 -6.13 -8.30 0.77
N VAL A 177 -5.13 -9.13 1.10
CA VAL A 177 -3.87 -9.15 0.36
C VAL A 177 -4.07 -9.68 -1.07
N PRO A 178 -4.78 -10.81 -1.30
CA PRO A 178 -5.06 -11.25 -2.67
C PRO A 178 -5.90 -10.27 -3.48
N ASP A 179 -6.90 -9.62 -2.85
CA ASP A 179 -7.74 -8.62 -3.53
C ASP A 179 -6.93 -7.38 -3.94
N LEU A 180 -6.09 -6.86 -3.05
CA LEU A 180 -5.20 -5.74 -3.37
C LEU A 180 -4.13 -6.12 -4.40
N LEU A 181 -3.60 -7.35 -4.36
CA LEU A 181 -2.69 -7.84 -5.38
C LEU A 181 -3.38 -7.93 -6.76
N SER A 182 -4.61 -8.43 -6.80
CA SER A 182 -5.44 -8.45 -8.02
C SER A 182 -5.69 -7.02 -8.54
N PHE A 183 -5.93 -6.06 -7.65
CA PHE A 183 -6.05 -4.65 -8.02
C PHE A 183 -4.75 -4.10 -8.65
N PHE A 184 -3.58 -4.45 -8.11
CA PHE A 184 -2.29 -4.12 -8.73
C PHE A 184 -2.14 -4.76 -10.11
N HIS A 185 -2.56 -6.01 -10.29
CA HIS A 185 -2.54 -6.66 -11.60
C HIS A 185 -3.41 -5.91 -12.61
N ASP A 186 -4.62 -5.50 -12.23
CA ASP A 186 -5.50 -4.73 -13.11
C ASP A 186 -4.88 -3.38 -13.51
N ARG A 187 -4.20 -2.70 -12.57
CA ARG A 187 -3.50 -1.45 -12.87
C ARG A 187 -2.28 -1.68 -13.76
N LEU A 188 -1.52 -2.76 -13.51
CA LEU A 188 -0.37 -3.13 -14.32
C LEU A 188 -0.79 -3.51 -15.75
N LYS A 189 -1.92 -4.18 -15.93
CA LYS A 189 -2.50 -4.47 -17.25
C LYS A 189 -2.76 -3.19 -18.05
N VAL A 190 -3.36 -2.17 -17.43
CA VAL A 190 -3.58 -0.87 -18.10
C VAL A 190 -2.24 -0.23 -18.45
N TYR A 191 -1.31 -0.17 -17.49
CA TYR A 191 0.03 0.38 -17.72
C TYR A 191 0.75 -0.29 -18.91
N LEU A 192 0.77 -1.62 -18.97
CA LEU A 192 1.41 -2.37 -20.05
C LEU A 192 0.72 -2.14 -21.40
N ARG A 193 -0.61 -2.06 -21.44
CA ARG A 193 -1.37 -1.75 -22.66
C ARG A 193 -1.06 -0.35 -23.17
N ASP A 194 -0.95 0.62 -22.28
CA ASP A 194 -0.57 2.00 -22.63
C ASP A 194 0.86 2.07 -23.18
N GLN A 195 1.75 1.15 -22.79
CA GLN A 195 3.08 0.96 -23.38
C GLN A 195 3.08 0.14 -24.69
N GLY A 196 1.90 -0.25 -25.20
CA GLY A 196 1.77 -0.99 -26.45
C GLY A 196 1.95 -2.50 -26.33
N ALA A 197 2.03 -3.06 -25.13
CA ALA A 197 2.10 -4.51 -24.96
C ALA A 197 0.79 -5.19 -25.39
N ARG A 198 0.93 -6.33 -26.10
CA ARG A 198 -0.21 -7.09 -26.61
C ARG A 198 -1.02 -7.75 -25.48
N HIS A 199 -2.35 -7.74 -25.63
CA HIS A 199 -3.28 -8.22 -24.61
C HIS A 199 -3.06 -9.70 -24.23
N ASP A 200 -2.88 -10.55 -25.23
CA ASP A 200 -2.67 -11.99 -25.06
C ASP A 200 -1.37 -12.30 -24.29
N LEU A 201 -0.31 -11.51 -24.48
CA LEU A 201 0.95 -11.68 -23.76
C LEU A 201 0.83 -11.30 -22.29
N ILE A 202 0.11 -10.21 -22.02
CA ILE A 202 -0.13 -9.75 -20.65
C ILE A 202 -0.91 -10.83 -19.87
N ASP A 203 -1.98 -11.36 -20.45
CA ASP A 203 -2.80 -12.38 -19.80
C ASP A 203 -2.09 -13.74 -19.69
N ALA A 204 -1.18 -14.06 -20.61
CA ALA A 204 -0.36 -15.28 -20.51
C ALA A 204 0.64 -15.24 -19.34
N VAL A 205 1.13 -14.05 -18.97
CA VAL A 205 2.16 -13.89 -17.94
C VAL A 205 1.59 -13.61 -16.55
N ILE A 206 0.49 -12.87 -16.46
CA ILE A 206 -0.11 -12.49 -15.18
C ILE A 206 -0.96 -13.63 -14.65
N THR A 207 -0.59 -14.13 -13.48
CA THR A 207 -1.34 -15.15 -12.74
C THR A 207 -1.66 -14.62 -11.34
N PRO A 208 -2.65 -15.18 -10.62
CA PRO A 208 -2.94 -14.78 -9.24
C PRO A 208 -1.74 -14.90 -8.28
N ARG A 209 -0.74 -15.72 -8.62
CA ARG A 209 0.50 -15.90 -7.83
C ARG A 209 1.64 -14.96 -8.25
N SER A 210 1.43 -14.13 -9.28
CA SER A 210 2.45 -13.23 -9.80
C SER A 210 2.62 -12.03 -8.86
N ASP A 211 3.68 -12.03 -8.06
CA ASP A 211 3.81 -11.11 -6.92
C ASP A 211 4.86 -10.00 -7.09
N ASP A 212 5.63 -10.07 -8.18
CA ASP A 212 6.69 -9.10 -8.47
C ASP A 212 6.38 -8.41 -9.81
N LEU A 213 5.98 -7.14 -9.71
CA LEU A 213 5.52 -6.36 -10.86
C LEU A 213 6.61 -6.17 -11.91
N LEU A 214 7.86 -5.96 -11.49
CA LEU A 214 8.98 -5.81 -12.42
C LEU A 214 9.27 -7.12 -13.15
N GLN A 215 9.20 -8.26 -12.45
CA GLN A 215 9.37 -9.57 -13.07
C GLN A 215 8.25 -9.89 -14.06
N ILE A 216 7.02 -9.48 -13.79
CA ILE A 216 5.92 -9.61 -14.75
C ILE A 216 6.24 -8.83 -16.03
N VAL A 217 6.64 -7.55 -15.91
CA VAL A 217 6.97 -6.69 -17.06
C VAL A 217 8.08 -7.32 -17.89
N ARG A 218 9.18 -7.73 -17.26
CA ARG A 218 10.31 -8.38 -17.94
C ARG A 218 9.90 -9.66 -18.67
N ARG A 219 8.98 -10.44 -18.11
CA ARG A 219 8.45 -11.65 -18.76
C ARG A 219 7.56 -11.32 -19.95
N VAL A 220 6.73 -10.28 -19.87
CA VAL A 220 5.91 -9.82 -21.00
C VAL A 220 6.81 -9.32 -22.14
N GLU A 221 7.83 -8.52 -21.83
CA GLU A 221 8.81 -8.02 -22.81
C GLU A 221 9.62 -9.15 -23.45
N ALA A 222 10.10 -10.09 -22.63
CA ALA A 222 10.86 -11.24 -23.11
C ALA A 222 10.01 -12.16 -23.99
N LEU A 223 8.75 -12.41 -23.61
CA LEU A 223 7.81 -13.20 -24.41
C LEU A 223 7.49 -12.50 -25.74
N GLY A 224 7.27 -11.18 -25.72
CA GLY A 224 7.06 -10.40 -26.94
C GLY A 224 8.26 -10.48 -27.88
N SER A 225 9.45 -10.21 -27.35
CA SER A 225 10.70 -10.26 -28.12
C SER A 225 10.99 -11.66 -28.68
N PHE A 226 10.66 -12.72 -27.93
CA PHE A 226 10.80 -14.10 -28.39
C PHE A 226 9.83 -14.41 -29.56
N LEU A 227 8.58 -13.96 -29.49
CA LEU A 227 7.59 -14.20 -30.54
C LEU A 227 7.89 -13.43 -31.85
N ASP A 228 8.69 -12.37 -31.78
CA ASP A 228 9.16 -11.66 -32.98
C ASP A 228 10.28 -12.43 -33.73
N THR A 229 10.89 -13.44 -33.09
CA THR A 229 11.89 -14.31 -33.73
C THR A 229 11.24 -15.34 -34.67
N GLU A 230 12.03 -15.91 -35.59
CA GLU A 230 11.55 -16.97 -36.49
C GLU A 230 11.07 -18.21 -35.72
N ASP A 231 11.77 -18.61 -34.66
CA ASP A 231 11.37 -19.73 -33.81
C ASP A 231 10.04 -19.45 -33.10
N GLY A 232 9.85 -18.22 -32.62
CA GLY A 232 8.60 -17.78 -31.99
C GLY A 232 7.42 -17.80 -32.96
N LYS A 233 7.61 -17.30 -34.19
CA LYS A 233 6.60 -17.36 -35.26
C LYS A 233 6.25 -18.80 -35.63
N ASN A 234 7.26 -19.68 -35.74
CA ASN A 234 7.05 -21.10 -36.03
C ASN A 234 6.24 -21.80 -34.93
N LEU A 235 6.44 -21.41 -33.66
CA LEU A 235 5.68 -21.95 -32.53
C LEU A 235 4.20 -21.56 -32.59
N LEU A 236 3.88 -20.35 -33.04
CA LEU A 236 2.50 -19.88 -33.24
C LEU A 236 1.82 -20.50 -34.47
N ALA A 237 2.59 -20.89 -35.48
CA ALA A 237 2.08 -21.52 -36.71
C ALA A 237 1.84 -23.04 -36.56
N GLY A 238 2.39 -23.66 -35.51
CA GLY A 238 2.32 -25.10 -35.24
C GLY A 238 1.14 -25.57 -34.38
N THR A 239 0.25 -24.67 -33.98
CA THR A 239 -1.03 -24.96 -33.28
C THR A 239 -2.21 -24.70 -34.19
#